data_AF-A0AA51J2A6-F1
#
_entry.id   AF-A0AA51J2A6-F1
#
_cell.length_a   1.000
_cell.length_b   1.000
_cell.length_c   1.000
_cell.angle_alpha   90.00
_cell.angle_beta   90.00
_cell.angle_gamma   90.00
#
_symmetry.space_group_name_H-M   'P 1'
#
loop_
_entity.id
_entity.type
_entity.pdbx_description
1 polymer ?
#
loop_
_entity_poly.entity_id
_entity_poly.type
_entity_poly.pdbx_seq_one_letter_code
_entity_poly.pdbx_strand_id
1 'polypeptide(L)' 'DSEVEDKFRMKIYAENKHKIAKHNQKFAKGLVSYRLNPNKYADMLHHEFVHVMNGFN' A
#
# COMPACT_ATOMS: atom_id res chain seq x y z
N ASP A 1 11.33 -17.22 -12.61
CA ASP A 1 10.01 -16.85 -12.05
C ASP A 1 10.10 -15.93 -10.83
N SER A 2 10.98 -16.15 -9.85
CA SER A 2 11.09 -15.28 -8.66
C SER A 2 11.54 -13.84 -8.94
N GLU A 3 12.53 -13.60 -9.82
CA GLU A 3 13.04 -12.23 -10.03
C GLU A 3 12.03 -11.28 -10.67
N VAL A 4 11.12 -11.81 -11.50
CA VAL A 4 10.07 -11.00 -12.14
C VAL A 4 9.02 -10.63 -11.10
N GLU A 5 8.64 -11.58 -10.25
CA GLU A 5 7.74 -11.35 -9.13
C GLU A 5 8.33 -10.36 -8.13
N ASP A 6 9.60 -10.50 -7.74
CA ASP A 6 10.29 -9.59 -6.82
C ASP A 6 10.31 -8.15 -7.35
N LYS A 7 10.62 -7.98 -8.66
CA LYS A 7 10.58 -6.65 -9.30
C LYS A 7 9.16 -6.08 -9.32
N PHE A 8 8.16 -6.92 -9.56
CA PHE A 8 6.75 -6.53 -9.55
C PHE A 8 6.29 -6.10 -8.15
N ARG A 9 6.59 -6.90 -7.11
CA ARG A 9 6.29 -6.59 -5.70
C ARG A 9 6.99 -5.33 -5.24
N MET A 10 8.25 -5.13 -5.64
CA MET A 10 9.00 -3.91 -5.34
C MET A 10 8.37 -2.67 -6.00
N LYS A 11 7.86 -2.80 -7.22
CA LYS A 11 7.11 -1.71 -7.89
C LYS A 11 5.85 -1.36 -7.11
N ILE A 12 5.06 -2.35 -6.68
CA ILE A 12 3.84 -2.13 -5.88
C ILE A 12 4.18 -1.42 -4.57
N TYR A 13 5.23 -1.88 -3.88
CA TYR A 13 5.71 -1.26 -2.65
C TYR A 13 6.07 0.21 -2.85
N ALA A 14 6.80 0.54 -3.93
CA ALA A 14 7.17 1.92 -4.25
C ALA A 14 5.92 2.80 -4.48
N GLU A 15 4.94 2.31 -5.24
CA GLU A 15 3.67 3.02 -5.48
C GLU A 15 2.88 3.24 -4.19
N ASN A 16 2.77 2.22 -3.34
CA ASN A 16 2.06 2.32 -2.06
C ASN A 16 2.79 3.26 -1.08
N LYS A 17 4.12 3.22 -1.02
CA LYS A 17 4.92 4.16 -0.24
C LYS A 17 4.72 5.61 -0.70
N HIS A 18 4.62 5.84 -2.02
CA HIS A 18 4.32 7.16 -2.55
C HIS A 18 2.90 7.63 -2.15
N LYS A 19 1.90 6.76 -2.21
CA LYS A 19 0.53 7.06 -1.73
C LYS A 19 0.52 7.43 -0.23
N ILE A 20 1.26 6.69 0.59
CA ILE A 20 1.40 6.95 2.03
C ILE A 20 2.03 8.34 2.26
N ALA A 21 3.10 8.67 1.55
CA ALA A 21 3.73 9.98 1.65
C ALA A 21 2.76 11.11 1.27
N LYS A 22 2.01 10.97 0.17
CA LYS A 22 1.00 11.94 -0.25
C LYS A 22 -0.12 12.10 0.78
N HIS A 23 -0.57 11.02 1.40
CA HIS A 23 -1.55 11.06 2.48
C HIS A 23 -1.00 11.77 3.73
N ASN A 24 0.23 11.47 4.12
CA ASN A 24 0.86 12.09 5.29
C ASN A 24 1.16 13.58 5.06
N GLN A 25 1.40 14.02 3.82
CA GLN A 25 1.45 15.44 3.48
C GLN A 25 0.09 16.12 3.68
N LYS A 26 -1.03 15.46 3.33
CA LYS A 26 -2.38 15.97 3.62
C LYS A 26 -2.65 16.03 5.13
N PHE A 27 -2.18 15.03 5.88
CA PHE A 27 -2.30 15.00 7.34
C PHE A 27 -1.55 16.18 7.97
N ALA A 28 -0.32 16.46 7.52
CA ALA A 28 0.46 17.59 8.00
C ALA A 28 -0.21 18.95 7.74
N LYS A 29 -1.05 19.04 6.69
CA LYS A 29 -1.87 20.21 6.37
C LYS A 29 -3.22 20.24 7.11
N GLY A 30 -3.52 19.24 7.95
CA GLY A 30 -4.81 19.13 8.65
C GLY A 30 -5.99 18.74 7.76
N LEU A 31 -5.76 18.25 6.54
CA LEU A 31 -6.82 17.89 5.58
C LEU A 31 -7.40 16.48 5.80
N VAL A 32 -6.70 15.65 6.58
CA VAL A 32 -7.13 14.30 6.97
C VAL A 32 -6.78 14.07 8.44
N SER A 33 -7.56 13.23 9.12
CA SER A 33 -7.46 13.03 10.58
C SER A 33 -6.48 11.94 11.02
N TYR A 34 -5.88 11.20 10.09
CA TYR A 34 -4.99 10.06 10.40
C TYR A 34 -3.72 10.06 9.55
N ARG A 35 -2.73 9.26 9.97
CA ARG A 35 -1.51 8.99 9.21
C ARG A 35 -1.48 7.54 8.74
N LEU A 36 -0.81 7.31 7.62
CA LEU A 36 -0.53 5.98 7.11
C LEU A 36 0.93 5.63 7.34
N ASN A 37 1.21 4.36 7.62
CA ASN A 37 2.56 3.81 7.71
C ASN A 37 2.65 2.54 6.84
N PRO A 38 3.83 2.24 6.27
CA PRO A 38 4.07 0.97 5.60
C PRO A 38 3.89 -0.18 6.60
N ASN A 39 3.23 -1.24 6.16
CA ASN A 39 3.02 -2.45 6.93
C ASN A 39 3.29 -3.68 6.04
N LYS A 40 3.03 -4.89 6.56
CA LYS A 40 3.23 -6.15 5.84
C LYS A 40 2.35 -6.35 4.59
N TYR A 41 1.44 -5.43 4.30
CA TYR A 41 0.59 -5.44 3.13
C TYR A 41 1.00 -4.35 2.11
N ALA A 42 2.14 -3.70 2.32
CA ALA A 42 2.58 -2.57 1.49
C ALA A 42 2.96 -2.97 0.07
N ASP A 43 3.24 -4.25 -0.19
CA ASP A 43 3.55 -4.85 -1.49
C ASP A 43 2.36 -5.58 -2.14
N MET A 44 1.17 -5.47 -1.53
CA MET A 44 -0.07 -6.02 -2.08
C MET A 44 -0.82 -4.97 -2.91
N LEU A 45 -1.42 -5.44 -4.01
CA LEU A 45 -2.42 -4.69 -4.75
C LEU A 45 -3.74 -4.68 -3.96
N HIS A 46 -4.56 -3.67 -4.24
CA HIS A 46 -5.84 -3.51 -3.55
C HIS A 46 -6.76 -4.74 -3.72
N HIS A 47 -6.84 -5.29 -4.93
CA HIS A 47 -7.66 -6.49 -5.18
C HIS A 47 -7.10 -7.74 -4.49
N GLU A 48 -5.78 -7.88 -4.38
CA GLU A 48 -5.15 -8.97 -3.62
C GLU A 48 -5.49 -8.85 -2.13
N PHE A 49 -5.36 -7.63 -1.58
CA PHE A 49 -5.72 -7.36 -0.19
C PHE A 49 -7.18 -7.67 0.08
N VAL A 50 -8.09 -7.22 -0.78
CA VAL A 50 -9.53 -7.49 -0.65
C VAL A 50 -9.79 -9.00 -0.71
N HIS A 51 -9.24 -9.71 -1.69
CA HIS A 51 -9.45 -11.15 -1.81
C HIS A 51 -8.95 -11.94 -0.58
N VAL A 52 -7.85 -11.51 0.03
CA VAL A 52 -7.26 -12.19 1.19
C VAL A 52 -7.94 -11.80 2.51
N MET A 53 -8.42 -10.55 2.64
CA MET A 53 -8.84 -9.96 3.92
C MET A 53 -10.34 -9.59 3.98
N ASN A 54 -11.14 -9.85 2.93
CA ASN A 54 -12.56 -9.49 2.93
C ASN A 54 -13.44 -10.44 3.76
N GLY A 55 -13.01 -11.69 4.01
CA GLY A 55 -13.75 -12.66 4.81
C GLY A 55 -15.11 -13.07 4.24
N PHE A 56 -15.42 -12.67 3.01
CA PHE A 56 -16.64 -13.05 2.28
C PHE A 56 -16.22 -14.06 1.19
N ASN A 57 -16.59 -15.33 1.41
CA ASN A 57 -16.46 -16.42 0.44
C ASN A 57 -17.72 -16.54 -0.41
#